data_AF-A0A9P5XC33-F1
#
_entry.id   AF-A0A9P5XC33-F1
#
_cell.length_a   1.000
_cell.length_b   1.000
_cell.length_c   1.000
_cell.angle_alpha   90.00
_cell.angle_beta   90.00
_cell.angle_gamma   90.00
#
_symmetry.space_group_name_H-M   'P 1'
#
loop_
_entity.id
_entity.type
_entity.pdbx_description
1 polymer ?
#
loop_
_entity_poly.entity_id
_entity_poly.type
_entity_poly.pdbx_seq_one_letter_code
_entity_poly.pdbx_strand_id
1 'polypeptide(L)'
;MTDRGYANLLAHLHNVKPTLPVATIQSALAHYLAHLVPLPTPLAATAVSSALYLAQPFALDRLQSLLTAFRHSVHLKCRVLVEDSKARSRIGNLFSKSLTAALGQWVDDVVKGIQGGQSVLRLSCLSGLLLGIHDLELEAKNRTSSPHPLTSHSIQLGSARGPVEDELIVAVAEVMDTYSYALLSGSSGEWEKEFHPAEQDVLTLALAVASQSLPFVSQSRFRVLPLPTLIHLVVTTLSSTFQAGKFLHGLPSSVTHQGAHRVHIPASSPVAKSLHSVTSSPVINFAASLSRLAANGLRSLLEDYSDRRITDGLRSASQALQTLRDIAIQVELDWSLGLLADVLEHDIAPETRAATQTIWTVLKTLLFSTIMLSDAVLASIVYIKPGSVPYTEASLTPPQLALQVLHILSHYAFIISQFGGVTSTSQGFEQLKKTFYLALDVLAQTDGGTNAAQTESSLANSYVKDQCLSLKSSAFTRAPISIQNAKKALVLASIEQLIPVLNEESIREYAFDVCWP
;
A
#
# COMPACT_ATOMS: atom_id res chain seq x y z
N MET A 1 16.89 25.86 36.98
CA MET A 1 16.95 24.51 37.58
C MET A 1 16.61 23.52 36.49
N THR A 2 17.53 22.62 36.15
CA THR A 2 17.32 21.56 35.14
C THR A 2 16.26 20.59 35.67
N ASP A 3 15.17 20.40 34.93
CA ASP A 3 14.14 19.43 35.29
C ASP A 3 14.75 18.01 35.34
N ARG A 4 14.62 17.34 36.49
CA ARG A 4 15.12 15.99 36.72
C ARG A 4 14.50 14.99 35.74
N GLY A 5 13.24 15.17 35.35
CA GLY A 5 12.59 14.30 34.38
C GLY A 5 13.19 14.41 32.98
N TYR A 6 13.60 15.61 32.57
CA TYR A 6 14.26 15.84 31.28
C TYR A 6 15.65 15.18 31.26
N ALA A 7 16.44 15.33 32.32
CA ALA A 7 17.74 14.67 32.43
C ALA A 7 17.62 13.14 32.39
N ASN A 8 16.59 12.58 33.05
CA ASN A 8 16.31 11.14 32.99
C ASN A 8 15.92 10.69 31.57
N LEU A 9 15.10 11.45 30.86
CA LEU A 9 14.76 11.15 29.47
C LEU A 9 16.01 11.09 28.59
N LEU A 10 16.89 12.09 28.68
CA LEU A 10 18.14 12.12 27.90
C LEU A 10 19.01 10.89 28.22
N ALA A 11 19.16 10.54 29.49
CA ALA A 11 19.90 9.34 29.90
C ALA A 11 19.34 8.06 29.27
N HIS A 12 18.01 7.95 29.13
CA HIS A 12 17.37 6.81 28.46
C HIS A 12 17.53 6.83 26.94
N LEU A 13 17.50 7.99 26.28
CA LEU A 13 17.74 8.10 24.83
C LEU A 13 19.18 7.71 24.46
N HIS A 14 20.15 8.01 25.33
CA HIS A 14 21.54 7.61 25.13
C HIS A 14 21.83 6.13 25.48
N ASN A 15 20.85 5.39 26.01
CA ASN A 15 21.03 4.00 26.41
C ASN A 15 20.34 3.03 25.43
N VAL A 16 21.10 2.09 24.89
CA VAL A 16 20.63 1.00 24.01
C VAL A 16 19.59 0.11 24.69
N LYS A 17 19.71 -0.10 26.02
CA LYS A 17 18.80 -0.93 26.82
C LYS A 17 18.27 -0.10 27.99
N PRO A 18 17.26 0.76 27.76
CA PRO A 18 16.72 1.59 28.82
C PRO A 18 16.02 0.70 29.85
N THR A 19 16.04 1.13 31.10
CA THR A 19 15.33 0.45 32.19
C THR A 19 13.82 0.72 32.18
N LEU A 20 13.39 1.80 31.51
CA LEU A 20 11.98 2.16 31.37
C LEU A 20 11.34 1.50 30.15
N PRO A 21 10.04 1.17 30.22
CA PRO A 21 9.28 0.74 29.05
C PRO A 21 9.32 1.78 27.93
N VAL A 22 9.38 1.33 26.68
CA VAL A 22 9.42 2.19 25.48
C VAL A 22 8.25 3.16 25.45
N ALA A 23 7.04 2.73 25.82
CA ALA A 23 5.86 3.58 25.90
C ALA A 23 6.01 4.75 26.89
N THR A 24 6.70 4.54 28.02
CA THR A 24 6.99 5.62 28.98
C THR A 24 7.95 6.65 28.40
N ILE A 25 8.99 6.18 27.70
CA ILE A 25 9.97 7.05 27.02
C ILE A 25 9.29 7.83 25.90
N GLN A 26 8.42 7.18 25.12
CA GLN A 26 7.59 7.79 24.09
C GLN A 26 6.73 8.94 24.65
N SER A 27 5.98 8.70 25.72
CA SER A 27 5.14 9.72 26.35
C SER A 27 5.96 10.88 26.92
N ALA A 28 7.10 10.57 27.57
CA ALA A 28 8.00 11.60 28.08
C ALA A 28 8.60 12.44 26.94
N LEU A 29 9.03 11.82 25.85
CA LEU A 29 9.54 12.51 24.67
C LEU A 29 8.50 13.45 24.07
N ALA A 30 7.25 12.97 23.89
CA ALA A 30 6.16 13.80 23.38
C ALA A 30 5.87 15.00 24.29
N HIS A 31 5.87 14.77 25.61
CA HIS A 31 5.66 15.83 26.61
C HIS A 31 6.76 16.88 26.54
N TYR A 32 8.03 16.48 26.62
CA TYR A 32 9.14 17.44 26.62
C TYR A 32 9.27 18.18 25.29
N LEU A 33 9.07 17.53 24.14
CA LEU A 33 9.05 18.22 22.84
C LEU A 33 8.02 19.36 22.79
N ALA A 34 6.85 19.18 23.43
CA ALA A 34 5.80 20.21 23.46
C ALA A 34 6.08 21.35 24.47
N HIS A 35 6.72 21.06 25.61
CA HIS A 35 6.82 21.99 26.74
C HIS A 35 8.21 22.66 26.90
N LEU A 36 9.25 22.21 26.21
CA LEU A 36 10.59 22.80 26.33
C LEU A 36 10.64 24.27 25.91
N VAL A 37 11.38 25.06 26.71
CA VAL A 37 11.70 26.47 26.49
C VAL A 37 13.21 26.63 26.71
N PRO A 38 13.98 27.29 25.82
CA PRO A 38 13.52 28.13 24.71
C PRO A 38 13.22 27.39 23.39
N LEU A 39 13.88 26.27 23.07
CA LEU A 39 13.75 25.60 21.76
C LEU A 39 13.71 24.06 21.88
N PRO A 40 12.86 23.36 21.12
CA PRO A 40 12.79 21.89 21.10
C PRO A 40 13.93 21.24 20.28
N THR A 41 14.67 22.04 19.49
CA THR A 41 15.69 21.60 18.53
C THR A 41 16.72 20.61 19.12
N PRO A 42 17.32 20.85 20.29
CA PRO A 42 18.34 19.92 20.82
C PRO A 42 17.76 18.56 21.23
N LEU A 43 16.51 18.53 21.73
CA LEU A 43 15.84 17.28 22.07
C LEU A 43 15.47 16.49 20.80
N ALA A 44 14.99 17.18 19.76
CA ALA A 44 14.71 16.55 18.48
C ALA A 44 15.98 15.93 17.86
N ALA A 45 17.11 16.65 17.92
CA ALA A 45 18.42 16.13 17.52
C ALA A 45 18.85 14.91 18.34
N THR A 46 18.66 14.97 19.65
CA THR A 46 18.97 13.83 20.54
C THR A 46 18.09 12.62 20.22
N ALA A 47 16.81 12.82 19.90
CA ALA A 47 15.89 11.74 19.58
C ALA A 47 16.24 11.04 18.26
N VAL A 48 16.62 11.79 17.23
CA VAL A 48 16.98 11.23 15.91
C VAL A 48 18.37 10.61 15.86
N SER A 49 19.24 10.93 16.82
CA SER A 49 20.56 10.31 17.02
C SER A 49 20.60 9.36 18.22
N SER A 50 19.43 8.98 18.75
CA SER A 50 19.28 8.21 19.97
C SER A 50 19.78 6.77 19.82
N ALA A 51 20.65 6.35 20.74
CA ALA A 51 21.17 4.98 20.77
C ALA A 51 20.07 3.93 21.03
N LEU A 52 18.99 4.31 21.73
CA LEU A 52 17.81 3.47 21.91
C LEU A 52 17.17 3.08 20.57
N TYR A 53 17.01 4.05 19.66
CA TYR A 53 16.33 3.85 18.38
C TYR A 53 17.27 3.32 17.29
N LEU A 54 18.58 3.57 17.41
CA LEU A 54 19.62 3.02 16.53
C LEU A 54 20.09 1.62 16.93
N ALA A 55 19.66 1.11 18.08
CA ALA A 55 20.10 -0.18 18.59
C ALA A 55 19.66 -1.32 17.66
N GLN A 56 20.65 -2.08 17.18
CA GLN A 56 20.44 -3.18 16.26
C GLN A 56 19.98 -4.47 16.97
N PRO A 57 19.10 -5.27 16.34
CA PRO A 57 18.46 -5.03 15.04
C PRO A 57 17.38 -3.92 15.09
N PHE A 58 17.22 -3.17 13.99
CA PHE A 58 16.12 -2.22 13.84
C PHE A 58 14.77 -2.92 14.05
N ALA A 59 13.98 -2.37 14.97
CA ALA A 59 12.69 -2.94 15.35
C ALA A 59 11.56 -1.95 15.01
N LEU A 60 10.48 -2.47 14.42
CA LEU A 60 9.39 -1.62 13.95
C LEU A 60 8.67 -0.92 15.10
N ASP A 61 8.52 -1.58 16.25
CA ASP A 61 7.91 -1.03 17.46
C ASP A 61 8.64 0.23 17.94
N ARG A 62 9.97 0.25 17.85
CA ARG A 62 10.80 1.41 18.17
C ARG A 62 10.58 2.56 17.19
N LEU A 63 10.52 2.28 15.89
CA LEU A 63 10.20 3.29 14.88
C LEU A 63 8.78 3.83 15.06
N GLN A 64 7.79 2.99 15.35
CA GLN A 64 6.41 3.41 15.62
C GLN A 64 6.30 4.23 16.91
N SER A 65 7.07 3.88 17.95
CA SER A 65 7.17 4.66 19.17
C SER A 65 7.67 6.08 18.87
N LEU A 66 8.75 6.21 18.08
CA LEU A 66 9.28 7.51 17.71
C LEU A 66 8.27 8.34 16.89
N LEU A 67 7.66 7.74 15.86
CA LEU A 67 6.58 8.35 15.07
C LEU A 67 5.45 8.85 15.97
N THR A 68 4.99 8.01 16.90
CA THR A 68 3.88 8.33 17.80
C THR A 68 4.24 9.44 18.78
N ALA A 69 5.48 9.46 19.29
CA ALA A 69 5.95 10.54 20.16
C ALA A 69 5.89 11.91 19.46
N PHE A 70 6.39 11.98 18.22
CA PHE A 70 6.36 13.21 17.43
C PHE A 70 4.93 13.60 17.05
N ARG A 71 4.09 12.64 16.63
CA ARG A 71 2.66 12.88 16.37
C ARG A 71 1.94 13.47 17.58
N HIS A 72 2.09 12.87 18.75
CA HIS A 72 1.48 13.36 19.98
C HIS A 72 2.04 14.72 20.44
N SER A 73 3.32 14.99 20.19
CA SER A 73 3.93 16.27 20.55
C SER A 73 3.27 17.45 19.83
N VAL A 74 2.83 17.27 18.57
CA VAL A 74 2.10 18.30 17.80
C VAL A 74 0.78 18.66 18.50
N HIS A 75 0.01 17.65 18.88
CA HIS A 75 -1.26 17.83 19.60
C HIS A 75 -1.07 18.49 20.97
N LEU A 76 -0.10 18.01 21.74
CA LEU A 76 0.24 18.58 23.04
C LEU A 76 0.69 20.04 22.89
N LYS A 77 1.52 20.35 21.90
CA LYS A 77 1.98 21.73 21.66
C LYS A 77 0.82 22.65 21.30
N CYS A 78 -0.07 22.20 20.43
CA CYS A 78 -1.27 22.95 20.07
C CYS A 78 -2.11 23.27 21.32
N ARG A 79 -2.34 22.27 22.19
CA ARG A 79 -3.08 22.46 23.45
C ARG A 79 -2.41 23.48 24.37
N VAL A 80 -1.09 23.37 24.58
CA VAL A 80 -0.32 24.33 25.40
C VAL A 80 -0.46 25.76 24.85
N LEU A 81 -0.33 25.94 23.54
CA LEU A 81 -0.46 27.27 22.93
C LEU A 81 -1.90 27.83 23.05
N VAL A 82 -2.92 26.98 22.98
CA VAL A 82 -4.31 27.38 23.21
C VAL A 82 -4.53 27.80 24.66
N GLU A 83 -4.02 27.06 25.62
CA GLU A 83 -4.10 27.39 27.05
C GLU A 83 -3.36 28.70 27.37
N ASP A 84 -2.15 28.89 26.83
CA ASP A 84 -1.38 30.13 26.95
C ASP A 84 -2.14 31.33 26.38
N SER A 85 -2.84 31.16 25.25
CA SER A 85 -3.63 32.22 24.64
C SER A 85 -4.83 32.65 25.49
N LYS A 86 -5.39 31.71 26.27
CA LYS A 86 -6.51 31.95 27.20
C LYS A 86 -6.05 32.61 28.49
N ALA A 87 -4.85 32.28 28.98
CA ALA A 87 -4.30 32.82 30.21
C ALA A 87 -3.79 34.28 30.06
N ARG A 88 -3.46 34.71 28.84
CA ARG A 88 -2.93 36.05 28.56
C ARG A 88 -4.01 37.13 28.60
N SER A 89 -3.61 38.33 29.04
CA SER A 89 -4.47 39.52 29.00
C SER A 89 -4.79 39.92 27.56
N ARG A 90 -5.91 40.63 27.35
CA ARG A 90 -6.33 41.11 26.01
C ARG A 90 -5.24 41.91 25.30
N ILE A 91 -4.49 42.73 26.04
CA ILE A 91 -3.39 43.54 25.50
C ILE A 91 -2.19 42.65 25.13
N GLY A 92 -1.86 41.65 25.96
CA GLY A 92 -0.80 40.68 25.65
C GLY A 92 -1.08 39.83 24.42
N ASN A 93 -2.36 39.57 24.12
CA ASN A 93 -2.76 38.81 22.93
C ASN A 93 -2.56 39.58 21.63
N LEU A 94 -2.69 40.91 21.62
CA LEU A 94 -2.50 41.74 20.42
C LEU A 94 -1.06 41.72 19.90
N PHE A 95 -0.07 41.57 20.79
CA PHE A 95 1.35 41.54 20.42
C PHE A 95 1.93 40.12 20.31
N SER A 96 1.12 39.10 20.56
CA SER A 96 1.58 37.72 20.48
C SER A 96 1.45 37.15 19.07
N LYS A 97 2.36 36.24 18.70
CA LYS A 97 2.22 35.44 17.47
C LYS A 97 0.87 34.72 17.49
N SER A 98 0.21 34.66 16.34
CA SER A 98 -1.00 33.83 16.19
C SER A 98 -0.70 32.36 16.54
N LEU A 99 -1.72 31.60 16.95
CA LEU A 99 -1.58 30.17 17.25
C LEU A 99 -0.88 29.42 16.12
N THR A 100 -1.30 29.66 14.87
CA THR A 100 -0.71 29.08 13.66
C THR A 100 0.76 29.47 13.50
N ALA A 101 1.12 30.74 13.69
CA ALA A 101 2.50 31.20 13.56
C ALA A 101 3.41 30.65 14.67
N ALA A 102 2.90 30.56 15.91
CA ALA A 102 3.63 30.00 17.04
C ALA A 102 3.85 28.48 16.87
N LEU A 103 2.82 27.75 16.45
CA LEU A 103 2.92 26.32 16.16
C LEU A 103 3.83 26.07 14.95
N GLY A 104 3.72 26.88 13.89
CA GLY A 104 4.58 26.79 12.72
C GLY A 104 6.06 27.05 13.04
N GLN A 105 6.36 28.03 13.89
CA GLN A 105 7.73 28.23 14.39
C GLN A 105 8.22 27.01 15.16
N TRP A 106 7.40 26.45 16.05
CA TRP A 106 7.79 25.26 16.80
C TRP A 106 8.06 24.06 15.88
N VAL A 107 7.23 23.84 14.85
CA VAL A 107 7.46 22.79 13.85
C VAL A 107 8.79 23.01 13.14
N ASP A 108 9.07 24.23 12.68
CA ASP A 108 10.33 24.60 12.03
C ASP A 108 11.54 24.32 12.95
N ASP A 109 11.44 24.69 14.23
CA ASP A 109 12.50 24.44 15.22
C ASP A 109 12.71 22.94 15.50
N VAL A 110 11.66 22.13 15.46
CA VAL A 110 11.75 20.67 15.57
C VAL A 110 12.41 20.07 14.31
N VAL A 111 11.98 20.49 13.11
CA VAL A 111 12.54 20.01 11.83
C VAL A 111 14.04 20.28 11.75
N LYS A 112 14.49 21.48 12.12
CA LYS A 112 15.92 21.81 12.22
C LYS A 112 16.71 20.89 13.15
N GLY A 113 16.07 20.39 14.20
CA GLY A 113 16.71 19.44 15.12
C GLY A 113 16.78 18.04 14.54
N ILE A 114 15.82 17.65 13.71
CA ILE A 114 15.79 16.35 13.03
C ILE A 114 16.85 16.28 11.91
N GLN A 115 17.17 17.41 11.29
CA GLN A 115 18.17 17.50 10.22
C GLN A 115 19.53 16.93 10.64
N GLY A 116 20.12 16.11 9.78
CA GLY A 116 21.44 15.49 10.00
C GLY A 116 21.45 14.20 10.83
N GLY A 117 20.29 13.74 11.33
CA GLY A 117 20.13 12.42 11.92
C GLY A 117 20.20 11.26 10.91
N GLN A 118 20.12 10.02 11.41
CA GLN A 118 20.03 8.83 10.56
C GLN A 118 18.70 8.84 9.77
N SER A 119 18.74 8.50 8.49
CA SER A 119 17.63 8.71 7.54
C SER A 119 16.32 7.99 7.92
N VAL A 120 16.39 6.77 8.46
CA VAL A 120 15.21 5.99 8.91
C VAL A 120 14.58 6.59 10.17
N LEU A 121 15.39 7.05 11.13
CA LEU A 121 14.89 7.74 12.31
C LEU A 121 14.30 9.11 11.95
N ARG A 122 14.96 9.86 11.06
CA ARG A 122 14.45 11.12 10.50
C ARG A 122 13.08 10.91 9.88
N LEU A 123 12.97 9.91 8.98
CA LEU A 123 11.73 9.51 8.35
C LEU A 123 10.63 9.25 9.40
N SER A 124 10.91 8.46 10.43
CA SER A 124 9.92 8.19 11.49
C SER A 124 9.45 9.45 12.24
N CYS A 125 10.38 10.32 12.65
CA CYS A 125 10.05 11.59 13.32
C CYS A 125 9.18 12.48 12.42
N LEU A 126 9.56 12.64 11.15
CA LEU A 126 8.89 13.51 10.18
C LEU A 126 7.52 12.96 9.78
N SER A 127 7.40 11.64 9.62
CA SER A 127 6.11 10.97 9.45
C SER A 127 5.19 11.26 10.63
N GLY A 128 5.70 11.19 11.86
CA GLY A 128 4.97 11.53 13.08
C GLY A 128 4.47 12.98 13.08
N LEU A 129 5.36 13.94 12.79
CA LEU A 129 5.02 15.36 12.70
C LEU A 129 3.95 15.62 11.64
N LEU A 130 4.12 15.07 10.43
CA LEU A 130 3.18 15.28 9.32
C LEU A 130 1.80 14.72 9.65
N LEU A 131 1.73 13.52 10.25
CA LEU A 131 0.48 12.92 10.71
C LEU A 131 -0.18 13.76 11.81
N GLY A 132 0.59 14.29 12.76
CA GLY A 132 0.06 15.16 13.81
C GLY A 132 -0.51 16.47 13.27
N ILE A 133 0.15 17.07 12.27
CA ILE A 133 -0.35 18.27 11.56
C ILE A 133 -1.65 17.91 10.81
N HIS A 134 -1.67 16.79 10.11
CA HIS A 134 -2.84 16.33 9.36
C HIS A 134 -4.05 16.06 10.27
N ASP A 135 -3.85 15.46 11.43
CA ASP A 135 -4.91 15.23 12.42
C ASP A 135 -5.56 16.55 12.85
N LEU A 136 -4.76 17.57 13.15
CA LEU A 136 -5.26 18.90 13.55
C LEU A 136 -6.04 19.58 12.42
N GLU A 137 -5.59 19.44 11.18
CA GLU A 137 -6.28 19.96 9.99
C GLU A 137 -7.65 19.28 9.79
N LEU A 138 -7.71 17.96 9.99
CA LEU A 138 -8.93 17.17 9.88
C LEU A 138 -9.92 17.50 11.01
N GLU A 139 -9.45 17.63 12.25
CA GLU A 139 -10.26 18.09 13.38
C GLU A 139 -10.83 19.49 13.14
N ALA A 140 -10.03 20.41 12.59
CA ALA A 140 -10.50 21.76 12.26
C ALA A 140 -11.59 21.72 11.19
N LYS A 141 -11.42 20.90 10.13
CA LYS A 141 -12.41 20.74 9.06
C LYS A 141 -13.74 20.18 9.60
N ASN A 142 -13.69 19.14 10.43
CA ASN A 142 -14.88 18.52 11.00
C ASN A 142 -15.67 19.49 11.90
N ARG A 143 -14.98 20.39 12.62
CA ARG A 143 -15.64 21.43 13.44
C ARG A 143 -16.33 22.50 12.58
N THR A 144 -15.77 22.85 11.43
CA THR A 144 -16.37 23.84 10.52
C THR A 144 -17.64 23.35 9.83
N SER A 145 -17.84 22.03 9.72
CA SER A 145 -19.06 21.44 9.15
C SER A 145 -20.24 21.41 10.12
N SER A 146 -20.05 21.82 11.38
CA SER A 146 -21.12 21.90 12.38
C SER A 146 -21.88 23.23 12.28
N PRO A 147 -23.23 23.24 12.36
CA PRO A 147 -24.07 24.43 12.12
C PRO A 147 -24.00 25.55 13.18
N HIS A 148 -23.15 25.44 14.21
CA HIS A 148 -22.96 26.50 15.22
C HIS A 148 -21.63 27.27 15.01
N PRO A 149 -21.64 28.49 14.43
CA PRO A 149 -20.43 29.13 13.90
C PRO A 149 -19.64 30.02 14.88
N LEU A 150 -19.90 29.97 16.19
CA LEU A 150 -19.55 31.13 17.03
C LEU A 150 -18.10 31.21 17.55
N THR A 151 -17.22 30.20 17.36
CA THR A 151 -15.80 30.28 17.83
C THR A 151 -14.79 29.40 17.05
N SER A 152 -15.04 29.02 15.79
CA SER A 152 -14.12 28.14 15.05
C SER A 152 -12.93 28.91 14.47
N HIS A 153 -11.84 29.03 15.24
CA HIS A 153 -10.53 29.35 14.67
C HIS A 153 -10.09 28.19 13.76
N SER A 154 -10.20 28.36 12.44
CA SER A 154 -9.67 27.39 11.48
C SER A 154 -8.14 27.41 11.54
N ILE A 155 -7.56 26.34 12.08
CA ILE A 155 -6.12 26.16 12.14
C ILE A 155 -5.67 25.67 10.77
N GLN A 156 -5.28 26.58 9.88
CA GLN A 156 -4.63 26.23 8.62
C GLN A 156 -3.11 26.23 8.83
N LEU A 157 -2.53 25.05 9.03
CA LEU A 157 -1.09 24.86 9.28
C LEU A 157 -0.23 24.84 8.00
N GLY A 158 -0.77 25.30 6.86
CA GLY A 158 -0.13 25.18 5.55
C GLY A 158 1.33 25.68 5.50
N SER A 159 1.67 26.74 6.24
CA SER A 159 3.05 27.24 6.32
C SER A 159 4.00 26.32 7.11
N ALA A 160 3.49 25.60 8.11
CA ALA A 160 4.27 24.68 8.95
C ALA A 160 4.48 23.32 8.26
N ARG A 161 3.53 22.93 7.41
CA ARG A 161 3.53 21.67 6.68
C ARG A 161 4.67 21.56 5.67
N GLY A 162 4.99 22.67 5.01
CA GLY A 162 5.97 22.71 3.91
C GLY A 162 7.35 22.14 4.28
N PRO A 163 8.03 22.71 5.29
CA PRO A 163 9.35 22.21 5.72
C PRO A 163 9.36 20.74 6.13
N VAL A 164 8.28 20.26 6.76
CA VAL A 164 8.15 18.84 7.15
C VAL A 164 8.05 17.95 5.91
N GLU A 165 7.25 18.34 4.92
CA GLU A 165 7.14 17.58 3.66
C GLU A 165 8.46 17.56 2.89
N ASP A 166 9.14 18.71 2.76
CA ASP A 166 10.41 18.81 2.05
C ASP A 166 11.46 17.90 2.68
N GLU A 167 11.63 17.98 4.01
CA GLU A 167 12.57 17.15 4.75
C GLU A 167 12.19 15.66 4.73
N LEU A 168 10.89 15.34 4.77
CA LEU A 168 10.40 13.96 4.66
C LEU A 168 10.76 13.34 3.31
N ILE A 169 10.61 14.10 2.22
CA ILE A 169 10.98 13.66 0.87
C ILE A 169 12.49 13.39 0.80
N VAL A 170 13.32 14.26 1.38
CA VAL A 170 14.78 14.04 1.45
C VAL A 170 15.10 12.77 2.24
N ALA A 171 14.49 12.58 3.42
CA ALA A 171 14.73 11.39 4.24
C ALA A 171 14.33 10.09 3.51
N VAL A 172 13.22 10.10 2.77
CA VAL A 172 12.80 8.94 1.95
C VAL A 172 13.77 8.67 0.81
N ALA A 173 14.22 9.72 0.10
CA ALA A 173 15.20 9.58 -0.97
C ALA A 173 16.51 8.98 -0.44
N GLU A 174 17.03 9.48 0.69
CA GLU A 174 18.23 8.93 1.33
C GLU A 174 18.06 7.47 1.76
N VAL A 175 16.91 7.08 2.31
CA VAL A 175 16.61 5.68 2.65
C VAL A 175 16.63 4.81 1.39
N MET A 176 15.99 5.27 0.31
CA MET A 176 15.99 4.54 -0.96
C MET A 176 17.41 4.40 -1.50
N ASP A 177 18.18 5.47 -1.54
CA ASP A 177 19.56 5.44 -2.05
C ASP A 177 20.46 4.56 -1.17
N THR A 178 20.29 4.56 0.14
CA THR A 178 21.13 3.77 1.06
C THR A 178 20.81 2.27 0.99
N TYR A 179 19.54 1.91 0.92
CA TYR A 179 19.11 0.52 1.15
C TYR A 179 18.53 -0.20 -0.08
N SER A 180 18.29 0.49 -1.20
CA SER A 180 17.70 -0.15 -2.39
C SER A 180 18.64 -1.08 -3.16
N TYR A 181 19.97 -0.92 -3.00
CA TYR A 181 20.96 -1.74 -3.71
C TYR A 181 20.75 -3.25 -3.51
N ALA A 182 20.38 -3.67 -2.31
CA ALA A 182 20.13 -5.07 -1.99
C ALA A 182 18.95 -5.68 -2.78
N LEU A 183 17.93 -4.88 -3.09
CA LEU A 183 16.74 -5.31 -3.85
C LEU A 183 16.92 -5.16 -5.36
N LEU A 184 17.70 -4.18 -5.81
CA LEU A 184 17.86 -3.86 -7.24
C LEU A 184 18.99 -4.66 -7.90
N SER A 185 20.03 -5.04 -7.16
CA SER A 185 21.21 -5.71 -7.71
C SER A 185 21.18 -7.22 -7.47
N GLY A 186 20.47 -7.93 -8.34
CA GLY A 186 20.21 -9.37 -8.24
C GLY A 186 21.41 -10.33 -8.38
N SER A 187 22.66 -9.86 -8.59
CA SER A 187 23.81 -10.78 -8.71
C SER A 187 25.23 -10.21 -8.56
N SER A 188 25.45 -8.88 -8.55
CA SER A 188 26.82 -8.33 -8.64
C SER A 188 27.41 -7.75 -7.34
N GLY A 189 26.67 -7.78 -6.23
CA GLY A 189 27.03 -7.13 -4.96
C GLY A 189 27.21 -8.08 -3.78
N GLU A 190 27.53 -9.36 -4.00
CA GLU A 190 27.68 -10.32 -2.90
C GLU A 190 28.75 -9.91 -1.87
N TRP A 191 29.79 -9.19 -2.30
CA TRP A 191 30.83 -8.69 -1.40
C TRP A 191 30.33 -7.56 -0.48
N GLU A 192 29.42 -6.69 -0.94
CA GLU A 192 28.84 -5.64 -0.09
C GLU A 192 27.92 -6.22 0.97
N LYS A 193 27.25 -7.35 0.69
CA LYS A 193 26.39 -8.04 1.66
C LYS A 193 27.15 -8.51 2.91
N GLU A 194 28.46 -8.75 2.81
CA GLU A 194 29.31 -9.15 3.96
C GLU A 194 29.55 -8.00 4.95
N PHE A 195 29.43 -6.75 4.50
CA PHE A 195 29.55 -5.55 5.34
C PHE A 195 28.21 -5.07 5.89
N HIS A 196 27.10 -5.66 5.45
CA HIS A 196 25.78 -5.35 5.98
C HIS A 196 25.46 -6.39 7.06
N PRO A 197 25.32 -5.99 8.33
CA PRO A 197 24.88 -6.90 9.38
C PRO A 197 23.59 -7.60 8.94
N ALA A 198 23.43 -8.88 9.32
CA ALA A 198 22.35 -9.79 8.93
C ALA A 198 20.98 -9.33 9.45
N GLU A 199 20.57 -8.13 9.05
CA GLU A 199 19.54 -7.33 9.66
C GLU A 199 18.25 -7.45 8.87
N GLN A 200 17.19 -7.61 9.64
CA GLN A 200 15.81 -7.35 9.26
C GLN A 200 15.75 -6.19 8.25
N ASP A 201 15.08 -6.43 7.11
CA ASP A 201 15.09 -5.53 5.96
C ASP A 201 14.68 -4.09 6.36
N VAL A 202 15.69 -3.26 6.62
CA VAL A 202 15.56 -1.88 7.12
C VAL A 202 14.74 -1.05 6.14
N LEU A 203 14.90 -1.32 4.85
CA LEU A 203 14.13 -0.67 3.80
C LEU A 203 12.64 -1.03 3.91
N THR A 204 12.32 -2.30 4.12
CA THR A 204 10.93 -2.73 4.35
C THR A 204 10.31 -2.02 5.57
N LEU A 205 11.04 -1.90 6.68
CA LEU A 205 10.56 -1.17 7.86
C LEU A 205 10.37 0.33 7.57
N ALA A 206 11.32 0.94 6.86
CA ALA A 206 11.25 2.34 6.48
C ALA A 206 10.08 2.61 5.51
N LEU A 207 9.86 1.75 4.52
CA LEU A 207 8.71 1.84 3.61
C LEU A 207 7.38 1.66 4.35
N ALA A 208 7.32 0.77 5.34
CA ALA A 208 6.12 0.63 6.18
C ALA A 208 5.80 1.95 6.92
N VAL A 209 6.81 2.60 7.50
CA VAL A 209 6.67 3.93 8.13
C VAL A 209 6.28 5.01 7.11
N ALA A 210 7.00 5.10 5.99
CA ALA A 210 6.76 6.08 4.94
C ALA A 210 5.35 5.97 4.35
N SER A 211 4.84 4.75 4.19
CA SER A 211 3.52 4.48 3.63
C SER A 211 2.37 5.07 4.43
N GLN A 212 2.58 5.37 5.72
CA GLN A 212 1.58 6.01 6.55
C GLN A 212 1.48 7.50 6.28
N SER A 213 2.59 8.19 5.98
CA SER A 213 2.63 9.65 5.89
C SER A 213 2.74 10.18 4.46
N LEU A 214 3.45 9.49 3.56
CA LEU A 214 3.68 9.93 2.19
C LEU A 214 2.40 10.16 1.37
N PRO A 215 1.32 9.36 1.51
CA PRO A 215 0.07 9.65 0.81
C PRO A 215 -0.56 11.01 1.16
N PHE A 216 -0.13 11.65 2.24
CA PHE A 216 -0.59 12.97 2.64
C PHE A 216 0.32 14.10 2.13
N VAL A 217 1.52 13.81 1.61
CA VAL A 217 2.41 14.84 1.06
C VAL A 217 1.78 15.48 -0.17
N SER A 218 1.94 16.80 -0.32
CA SER A 218 1.47 17.50 -1.51
C SER A 218 2.05 16.90 -2.80
N GLN A 219 1.19 16.84 -3.82
CA GLN A 219 1.51 16.19 -5.10
C GLN A 219 2.75 16.77 -5.78
N SER A 220 2.98 18.08 -5.66
CA SER A 220 4.15 18.76 -6.21
C SER A 220 5.46 18.28 -5.59
N ARG A 221 5.49 18.08 -4.27
CA ARG A 221 6.67 17.59 -3.54
C ARG A 221 6.87 16.09 -3.70
N PHE A 222 5.79 15.32 -3.68
CA PHE A 222 5.86 13.88 -3.87
C PHE A 222 6.49 13.50 -5.23
N ARG A 223 6.19 14.28 -6.28
CA ARG A 223 6.75 14.13 -7.64
C ARG A 223 8.26 14.42 -7.76
N VAL A 224 8.92 14.89 -6.69
CA VAL A 224 10.38 15.07 -6.64
C VAL A 224 11.09 13.73 -6.41
N LEU A 225 10.44 12.76 -5.78
CA LEU A 225 11.01 11.43 -5.58
C LEU A 225 11.20 10.68 -6.90
N PRO A 226 12.16 9.74 -6.98
CA PRO A 226 12.25 8.78 -8.08
C PRO A 226 11.09 7.77 -7.99
N LEU A 227 9.90 8.21 -8.40
CA LEU A 227 8.65 7.45 -8.27
C LEU A 227 8.69 6.05 -8.88
N PRO A 228 9.28 5.80 -10.07
CA PRO A 228 9.41 4.44 -10.61
C PRO A 228 10.13 3.50 -9.64
N THR A 229 11.24 3.96 -9.06
CA THR A 229 12.00 3.20 -8.05
C THR A 229 11.15 2.98 -6.80
N LEU A 230 10.50 4.02 -6.27
CA LEU A 230 9.65 3.90 -5.08
C LEU A 230 8.53 2.86 -5.30
N ILE A 231 7.83 2.91 -6.44
CA ILE A 231 6.77 1.97 -6.78
C ILE A 231 7.32 0.55 -6.84
N HIS A 232 8.46 0.35 -7.51
CA HIS A 232 9.10 -0.95 -7.60
C HIS A 232 9.47 -1.51 -6.21
N LEU A 233 10.08 -0.71 -5.34
CA LEU A 233 10.44 -1.14 -3.98
C LEU A 233 9.21 -1.49 -3.15
N VAL A 234 8.14 -0.69 -3.23
CA VAL A 234 6.89 -0.93 -2.50
C VAL A 234 6.18 -2.19 -3.00
N VAL A 235 6.09 -2.39 -4.32
CA VAL A 235 5.48 -3.58 -4.91
C VAL A 235 6.29 -4.84 -4.61
N THR A 236 7.63 -4.75 -4.63
CA THR A 236 8.52 -5.85 -4.23
C THR A 236 8.36 -6.19 -2.76
N THR A 237 8.22 -5.18 -1.90
CA THR A 237 7.94 -5.35 -0.46
C THR A 237 6.59 -6.05 -0.24
N LEU A 238 5.55 -5.65 -0.98
CA LEU A 238 4.25 -6.31 -0.96
C LEU A 238 4.38 -7.77 -1.43
N SER A 239 5.07 -8.02 -2.54
CA SER A 239 5.31 -9.37 -3.07
C SER A 239 6.01 -10.26 -2.03
N SER A 240 7.09 -9.76 -1.42
CA SER A 240 7.82 -10.47 -0.35
C SER A 240 6.94 -10.74 0.88
N THR A 241 6.12 -9.76 1.28
CA THR A 241 5.16 -9.92 2.39
C THR A 241 4.18 -11.06 2.15
N PHE A 242 3.74 -11.25 0.90
CA PHE A 242 2.90 -12.37 0.49
C PHE A 242 3.69 -13.58 -0.02
N GLN A 243 5.00 -13.67 0.28
CA GLN A 243 5.89 -14.76 -0.15
C GLN A 243 5.82 -15.05 -1.66
N ALA A 244 5.66 -14.00 -2.48
CA ALA A 244 5.43 -14.09 -3.92
C ALA A 244 4.28 -15.06 -4.31
N GLY A 245 3.23 -15.13 -3.48
CA GLY A 245 2.09 -16.02 -3.66
C GLY A 245 2.27 -17.45 -3.14
N LYS A 246 3.48 -17.82 -2.69
CA LYS A 246 3.83 -19.20 -2.28
C LYS A 246 3.40 -19.57 -0.87
N PHE A 247 2.67 -18.71 -0.17
CA PHE A 247 2.23 -18.98 1.20
C PHE A 247 1.24 -20.16 1.30
N LEU A 248 0.64 -20.59 0.18
CA LEU A 248 -0.21 -21.77 0.07
C LEU A 248 0.49 -23.00 -0.51
N HIS A 249 1.77 -22.91 -0.87
CA HIS A 249 2.48 -24.01 -1.55
C HIS A 249 2.45 -25.35 -0.80
N GLY A 250 2.49 -25.29 0.53
CA GLY A 250 2.41 -26.47 1.39
C GLY A 250 1.01 -27.07 1.55
N LEU A 251 -0.04 -26.42 1.02
CA LEU A 251 -1.44 -26.77 1.26
C LEU A 251 -1.78 -28.22 0.88
N PRO A 252 -1.40 -28.76 -0.30
CA PRO A 252 -1.75 -30.13 -0.68
C PRO A 252 -1.19 -31.18 0.29
N SER A 253 0.02 -30.95 0.82
CA SER A 253 0.68 -31.83 1.80
C SER A 253 0.21 -31.62 3.25
N SER A 254 -0.46 -30.50 3.52
CA SER A 254 -0.86 -30.09 4.88
C SER A 254 -2.28 -30.51 5.23
N VAL A 255 -3.11 -30.80 4.22
CA VAL A 255 -4.49 -31.22 4.42
C VAL A 255 -4.56 -32.73 4.63
N THR A 256 -5.13 -33.13 5.76
CA THR A 256 -5.38 -34.53 6.11
C THR A 256 -6.87 -34.71 6.41
N HIS A 257 -7.38 -35.94 6.31
CA HIS A 257 -8.73 -36.24 6.79
C HIS A 257 -8.66 -36.81 8.21
N GLN A 258 -9.47 -36.26 9.11
CA GLN A 258 -9.56 -36.71 10.50
C GLN A 258 -11.00 -37.15 10.82
N GLY A 259 -11.13 -38.29 11.50
CA GLY A 259 -12.42 -38.79 11.98
C GLY A 259 -13.43 -39.01 10.85
N ALA A 260 -14.62 -38.41 10.98
CA ALA A 260 -15.76 -38.49 10.05
C ALA A 260 -15.51 -37.81 8.68
N HIS A 261 -14.37 -38.11 8.05
CA HIS A 261 -13.90 -37.54 6.78
C HIS A 261 -13.71 -36.01 6.76
N ARG A 262 -13.67 -35.36 7.92
CA ARG A 262 -13.49 -33.91 8.00
C ARG A 262 -12.07 -33.50 7.65
N VAL A 263 -11.95 -32.36 6.99
CA VAL A 263 -10.68 -31.76 6.62
C VAL A 263 -9.98 -31.16 7.83
N HIS A 264 -8.77 -31.64 8.09
CA HIS A 264 -7.91 -31.24 9.19
C HIS A 264 -6.57 -30.68 8.69
N ILE A 265 -6.19 -29.50 9.18
CA ILE A 265 -4.87 -28.89 8.95
C ILE A 265 -4.13 -28.86 10.29
N PRO A 266 -3.13 -29.73 10.50
CA PRO A 266 -2.34 -29.72 11.72
C PRO A 266 -1.62 -28.38 11.90
N ALA A 267 -1.53 -27.88 13.13
CA ALA A 267 -0.81 -26.63 13.45
C ALA A 267 0.70 -26.70 13.12
N SER A 268 1.27 -27.91 13.07
CA SER A 268 2.66 -28.18 12.71
C SER A 268 2.90 -28.29 11.19
N SER A 269 1.83 -28.23 10.38
CA SER A 269 1.90 -28.41 8.93
C SER A 269 2.70 -27.30 8.23
N PRO A 270 3.26 -27.58 7.03
CA PRO A 270 3.95 -26.56 6.24
C PRO A 270 3.11 -25.30 5.98
N VAL A 271 1.83 -25.44 5.63
CA VAL A 271 0.97 -24.27 5.38
C VAL A 271 0.73 -23.45 6.64
N ALA A 272 0.54 -24.08 7.79
CA ALA A 272 0.38 -23.37 9.06
C ALA A 272 1.63 -22.56 9.42
N LYS A 273 2.83 -23.10 9.17
CA LYS A 273 4.10 -22.38 9.36
C LYS A 273 4.24 -21.19 8.40
N SER A 274 3.91 -21.37 7.12
CA SER A 274 3.94 -20.28 6.14
C SER A 274 2.94 -19.17 6.49
N LEU A 275 1.72 -19.52 6.88
CA LEU A 275 0.71 -18.55 7.33
C LEU A 275 1.14 -17.83 8.59
N HIS A 276 1.73 -18.55 9.55
CA HIS A 276 2.28 -17.93 10.75
C HIS A 276 3.38 -16.93 10.37
N SER A 277 4.30 -17.30 9.49
CA SER A 277 5.36 -16.40 9.00
C SER A 277 4.80 -15.13 8.33
N VAL A 278 3.79 -15.26 7.46
CA VAL A 278 3.12 -14.10 6.81
C VAL A 278 2.42 -13.22 7.83
N THR A 279 1.67 -13.81 8.76
CA THR A 279 0.85 -13.05 9.74
C THR A 279 1.65 -12.52 10.92
N SER A 280 2.76 -13.15 11.28
CA SER A 280 3.70 -12.64 12.27
C SER A 280 4.57 -11.51 11.72
N SER A 281 4.70 -11.41 10.38
CA SER A 281 5.42 -10.31 9.75
C SER A 281 4.69 -9.00 10.06
N PRO A 282 5.33 -8.02 10.70
CA PRO A 282 4.66 -6.78 11.06
C PRO A 282 4.26 -5.96 9.83
N VAL A 283 4.84 -6.25 8.67
CA VAL A 283 4.62 -5.58 7.38
C VAL A 283 3.23 -5.87 6.82
N ILE A 284 2.62 -7.02 7.15
CA ILE A 284 1.27 -7.36 6.68
C ILE A 284 0.23 -6.33 7.15
N ASN A 285 0.44 -5.74 8.32
CA ASN A 285 -0.42 -4.69 8.88
C ASN A 285 -0.34 -3.38 8.09
N PHE A 286 0.71 -3.21 7.28
CA PHE A 286 0.93 -2.06 6.42
C PHE A 286 0.62 -2.37 4.95
N ALA A 287 0.10 -3.55 4.61
CA ALA A 287 -0.22 -3.90 3.22
C ALA A 287 -1.16 -2.85 2.58
N ALA A 288 -2.18 -2.40 3.30
CA ALA A 288 -3.11 -1.38 2.81
C ALA A 288 -2.44 0.00 2.59
N SER A 289 -1.56 0.45 3.50
CA SER A 289 -0.87 1.74 3.37
C SER A 289 0.21 1.69 2.29
N LEU A 290 0.94 0.57 2.19
CA LEU A 290 1.91 0.30 1.11
C LEU A 290 1.20 0.29 -0.25
N SER A 291 0.06 -0.40 -0.38
CA SER A 291 -0.73 -0.38 -1.61
C SER A 291 -1.19 1.03 -1.96
N ARG A 292 -1.61 1.84 -0.97
CA ARG A 292 -1.99 3.23 -1.19
C ARG A 292 -0.82 4.09 -1.66
N LEU A 293 0.38 3.87 -1.11
CA LEU A 293 1.59 4.57 -1.52
C LEU A 293 1.95 4.24 -2.97
N ALA A 294 1.97 2.96 -3.34
CA ALA A 294 2.23 2.54 -4.72
C ALA A 294 1.16 3.07 -5.69
N ALA A 295 -0.12 2.98 -5.32
CA ALA A 295 -1.22 3.55 -6.08
C ALA A 295 -1.07 5.06 -6.30
N ASN A 296 -0.71 5.81 -5.25
CA ASN A 296 -0.45 7.25 -5.35
C ASN A 296 0.74 7.54 -6.27
N GLY A 297 1.83 6.77 -6.17
CA GLY A 297 2.98 6.84 -7.07
C GLY A 297 2.60 6.64 -8.53
N LEU A 298 1.81 5.60 -8.82
CA LEU A 298 1.33 5.29 -10.17
C LEU A 298 0.46 6.40 -10.74
N ARG A 299 -0.54 6.89 -9.98
CA ARG A 299 -1.36 8.04 -10.40
C ARG A 299 -0.51 9.26 -10.68
N SER A 300 0.46 9.53 -9.81
CA SER A 300 1.36 10.67 -9.92
C SER A 300 2.16 10.71 -11.22
N LEU A 301 2.59 9.55 -11.70
CA LEU A 301 3.31 9.38 -12.95
C LEU A 301 2.38 9.43 -14.18
N LEU A 302 1.21 8.78 -14.08
CA LEU A 302 0.28 8.64 -15.21
C LEU A 302 -0.55 9.91 -15.47
N GLU A 303 -0.79 10.73 -14.45
CA GLU A 303 -1.52 12.01 -14.57
C GLU A 303 -0.61 13.20 -14.94
N ASP A 304 0.70 12.97 -15.14
CA ASP A 304 1.63 14.00 -15.57
C ASP A 304 1.52 14.19 -17.10
N TYR A 305 1.47 15.44 -17.58
CA TYR A 305 1.29 15.74 -19.00
C TYR A 305 2.59 15.67 -19.83
N SER A 306 3.71 15.27 -19.23
CA SER A 306 4.98 15.11 -19.94
C SER A 306 5.15 13.71 -20.54
N ASP A 307 5.35 13.61 -21.85
CA ASP A 307 5.46 12.34 -22.60
C ASP A 307 6.44 11.33 -21.98
N ARG A 308 7.57 11.82 -21.46
CA ARG A 308 8.57 10.98 -20.78
C ARG A 308 8.02 10.33 -19.52
N ARG A 309 7.32 11.11 -18.66
CA ARG A 309 6.78 10.60 -17.40
C ARG A 309 5.60 9.67 -17.61
N ILE A 310 4.77 9.91 -18.63
CA ILE A 310 3.71 8.96 -19.02
C ILE A 310 4.32 7.63 -19.43
N THR A 311 5.37 7.64 -20.26
CA THR A 311 6.07 6.41 -20.69
C THR A 311 6.63 5.64 -19.49
N ASP A 312 7.28 6.33 -18.56
CA ASP A 312 7.80 5.72 -17.33
C ASP A 312 6.66 5.23 -16.41
N GLY A 313 5.54 5.96 -16.37
CA GLY A 313 4.32 5.58 -15.66
C GLY A 313 3.70 4.30 -16.21
N LEU A 314 3.56 4.19 -17.53
CA LEU A 314 3.04 2.99 -18.20
C LEU A 314 3.96 1.78 -17.97
N ARG A 315 5.29 1.98 -18.04
CA ARG A 315 6.27 0.94 -17.74
C ARG A 315 6.17 0.48 -16.28
N SER A 316 6.14 1.43 -15.35
CA SER A 316 6.02 1.15 -13.91
C SER A 316 4.70 0.44 -13.58
N ALA A 317 3.60 0.85 -14.21
CA ALA A 317 2.30 0.21 -14.09
C ALA A 317 2.34 -1.23 -14.60
N SER A 318 2.93 -1.48 -15.78
CA SER A 318 3.06 -2.83 -16.31
C SER A 318 3.91 -3.73 -15.42
N GLN A 319 5.02 -3.23 -14.87
CA GLN A 319 5.88 -4.01 -13.97
C GLN A 319 5.15 -4.34 -12.66
N ALA A 320 4.42 -3.37 -12.11
CA ALA A 320 3.62 -3.57 -10.91
C ALA A 320 2.51 -4.61 -11.13
N LEU A 321 1.75 -4.48 -12.23
CA LEU A 321 0.71 -5.42 -12.61
C LEU A 321 1.26 -6.81 -12.92
N GLN A 322 2.41 -6.91 -13.59
CA GLN A 322 3.06 -8.20 -13.84
C GLN A 322 3.44 -8.90 -12.54
N THR A 323 3.99 -8.17 -11.56
CA THR A 323 4.31 -8.74 -10.23
C THR A 323 3.05 -9.25 -9.54
N LEU A 324 1.95 -8.49 -9.57
CA LEU A 324 0.67 -8.91 -9.00
C LEU A 324 0.08 -10.12 -9.74
N ARG A 325 0.28 -10.20 -11.06
CA ARG A 325 -0.13 -11.35 -11.88
C ARG A 325 0.63 -12.60 -11.51
N ASP A 326 1.94 -12.52 -11.33
CA ASP A 326 2.76 -13.68 -10.95
C ASP A 326 2.32 -14.23 -9.59
N ILE A 327 2.02 -13.34 -8.62
CA ILE A 327 1.43 -13.72 -7.34
C ILE A 327 0.07 -14.40 -7.53
N ALA A 328 -0.82 -13.82 -8.34
CA ALA A 328 -2.16 -14.35 -8.56
C ALA A 328 -2.14 -15.74 -9.20
N ILE A 329 -1.27 -15.95 -10.20
CA ILE A 329 -1.04 -17.25 -10.86
C ILE A 329 -0.59 -18.28 -9.81
N GLN A 330 0.40 -17.94 -8.99
CA GLN A 330 0.94 -18.85 -7.99
C GLN A 330 -0.12 -19.22 -6.94
N VAL A 331 -0.89 -18.24 -6.47
CA VAL A 331 -1.97 -18.45 -5.49
C VAL A 331 -3.07 -19.35 -6.08
N GLU A 332 -3.50 -19.11 -7.32
CA GLU A 332 -4.50 -19.97 -7.97
C GLU A 332 -3.99 -21.40 -8.12
N LEU A 333 -2.75 -21.57 -8.57
CA LEU A 333 -2.12 -22.88 -8.74
C LEU A 333 -2.09 -23.65 -7.41
N ASP A 334 -1.56 -23.05 -6.36
CA ASP A 334 -1.46 -23.68 -5.04
C ASP A 334 -2.85 -23.97 -4.42
N TRP A 335 -3.84 -23.09 -4.66
CA TRP A 335 -5.22 -23.30 -4.22
C TRP A 335 -5.90 -24.45 -4.97
N SER A 336 -5.72 -24.53 -6.30
CA SER A 336 -6.33 -25.56 -7.16
C SER A 336 -5.84 -26.98 -6.87
N LEU A 337 -4.61 -27.11 -6.37
CA LEU A 337 -4.02 -28.37 -5.94
C LEU A 337 -4.45 -28.76 -4.52
N GLY A 338 -5.01 -27.83 -3.75
CA GLY A 338 -5.42 -28.04 -2.37
C GLY A 338 -6.82 -28.68 -2.27
N LEU A 339 -6.99 -29.58 -1.31
CA LEU A 339 -8.29 -30.21 -1.03
C LEU A 339 -9.33 -29.22 -0.47
N LEU A 340 -8.95 -27.99 -0.10
CA LEU A 340 -9.87 -27.01 0.49
C LEU A 340 -10.85 -26.36 -0.50
N ALA A 341 -10.55 -26.37 -1.79
CA ALA A 341 -11.27 -25.55 -2.77
C ALA A 341 -12.75 -25.91 -2.90
N ASP A 342 -13.13 -27.18 -2.67
CA ASP A 342 -14.52 -27.67 -2.79
C ASP A 342 -15.11 -28.13 -1.44
N VAL A 343 -14.46 -27.79 -0.32
CA VAL A 343 -14.88 -28.24 1.01
C VAL A 343 -15.90 -27.29 1.61
N LEU A 344 -17.03 -27.84 2.05
CA LEU A 344 -18.06 -27.08 2.75
C LEU A 344 -17.68 -26.81 4.21
N GLU A 345 -18.18 -25.74 4.79
CA GLU A 345 -17.80 -25.32 6.15
C GLU A 345 -18.06 -26.38 7.24
N HIS A 346 -19.09 -27.21 7.06
CA HIS A 346 -19.43 -28.30 7.98
C HIS A 346 -18.48 -29.51 7.89
N ASP A 347 -17.75 -29.63 6.79
CA ASP A 347 -16.73 -30.65 6.56
C ASP A 347 -15.35 -30.24 7.07
N ILE A 348 -15.21 -29.00 7.55
CA ILE A 348 -13.97 -28.49 8.16
C ILE A 348 -13.97 -28.84 9.65
N ALA A 349 -12.92 -29.53 10.12
CA ALA A 349 -12.74 -29.80 11.54
C ALA A 349 -12.69 -28.49 12.35
N PRO A 350 -13.32 -28.40 13.54
CA PRO A 350 -13.37 -27.16 14.32
C PRO A 350 -11.99 -26.52 14.58
N GLU A 351 -10.97 -27.34 14.83
CA GLU A 351 -9.58 -26.92 15.06
C GLU A 351 -8.95 -26.25 13.83
N THR A 352 -9.36 -26.64 12.63
CA THR A 352 -8.87 -26.10 11.35
C THR A 352 -9.45 -24.72 11.03
N ARG A 353 -10.59 -24.35 11.61
CA ARG A 353 -11.32 -23.11 11.27
C ARG A 353 -10.46 -21.85 11.43
N ALA A 354 -9.64 -21.80 12.46
CA ALA A 354 -8.71 -20.68 12.68
C ALA A 354 -7.69 -20.55 11.53
N ALA A 355 -7.10 -21.67 11.09
CA ALA A 355 -6.16 -21.67 9.96
C ALA A 355 -6.86 -21.26 8.65
N THR A 356 -8.04 -21.79 8.37
CA THR A 356 -8.84 -21.40 7.20
C THR A 356 -9.22 -19.92 7.22
N GLN A 357 -9.59 -19.38 8.39
CA GLN A 357 -9.86 -17.96 8.57
C GLN A 357 -8.61 -17.10 8.30
N THR A 358 -7.44 -17.54 8.74
CA THR A 358 -6.17 -16.88 8.46
C THR A 358 -5.86 -16.90 6.97
N ILE A 359 -6.02 -18.04 6.28
CA ILE A 359 -5.86 -18.15 4.82
C ILE A 359 -6.74 -17.12 4.12
N TRP A 360 -8.03 -17.08 4.44
CA TRP A 360 -8.95 -16.12 3.84
C TRP A 360 -8.61 -14.68 4.16
N THR A 361 -8.13 -14.37 5.37
CA THR A 361 -7.68 -13.02 5.72
C THR A 361 -6.50 -12.57 4.85
N VAL A 362 -5.52 -13.45 4.63
CA VAL A 362 -4.36 -13.16 3.76
C VAL A 362 -4.81 -12.98 2.31
N LEU A 363 -5.65 -13.89 1.80
CA LEU A 363 -6.20 -13.82 0.44
C LEU A 363 -7.00 -12.53 0.19
N LYS A 364 -7.84 -12.12 1.15
CA LYS A 364 -8.62 -10.87 1.05
C LYS A 364 -7.71 -9.65 1.05
N THR A 365 -6.72 -9.61 1.94
CA THR A 365 -5.74 -8.50 1.99
C THR A 365 -5.01 -8.39 0.66
N LEU A 366 -4.55 -9.51 0.09
CA LEU A 366 -3.88 -9.56 -1.21
C LEU A 366 -4.81 -9.10 -2.37
N LEU A 367 -6.07 -9.54 -2.38
CA LEU A 367 -7.05 -9.08 -3.35
C LEU A 367 -7.27 -7.56 -3.24
N PHE A 368 -7.46 -7.03 -2.03
CA PHE A 368 -7.67 -5.60 -1.82
C PHE A 368 -6.46 -4.76 -2.25
N SER A 369 -5.25 -5.22 -1.95
CA SER A 369 -4.01 -4.61 -2.44
C SER A 369 -3.97 -4.59 -3.98
N THR A 370 -4.32 -5.71 -4.61
CA THR A 370 -4.37 -5.82 -6.08
C THR A 370 -5.38 -4.86 -6.68
N ILE A 371 -6.62 -4.83 -6.16
CA ILE A 371 -7.69 -3.94 -6.65
C ILE A 371 -7.29 -2.48 -6.50
N MET A 372 -6.64 -2.10 -5.39
CA MET A 372 -6.20 -0.72 -5.16
C MET A 372 -5.18 -0.26 -6.21
N LEU A 373 -4.22 -1.11 -6.56
CA LEU A 373 -3.21 -0.80 -7.58
C LEU A 373 -3.83 -0.80 -8.99
N SER A 374 -4.66 -1.80 -9.31
CA SER A 374 -5.35 -1.89 -10.60
C SER A 374 -6.30 -0.71 -10.83
N ASP A 375 -7.10 -0.31 -9.83
CA ASP A 375 -7.96 0.88 -9.91
C ASP A 375 -7.13 2.15 -10.14
N ALA A 376 -6.00 2.30 -9.46
CA ALA A 376 -5.14 3.45 -9.64
C ALA A 376 -4.57 3.54 -11.06
N VAL A 377 -4.13 2.41 -11.64
CA VAL A 377 -3.67 2.37 -13.03
C VAL A 377 -4.82 2.69 -13.98
N LEU A 378 -5.94 1.97 -13.89
CA LEU A 378 -7.07 2.13 -14.81
C LEU A 378 -7.68 3.53 -14.77
N ALA A 379 -7.84 4.10 -13.57
CA ALA A 379 -8.41 5.43 -13.39
C ALA A 379 -7.53 6.53 -13.99
N SER A 380 -6.22 6.32 -14.11
CA SER A 380 -5.32 7.30 -14.75
C SER A 380 -5.19 7.07 -16.25
N ILE A 381 -5.08 5.82 -16.72
CA ILE A 381 -4.85 5.54 -18.14
C ILE A 381 -6.05 5.86 -19.04
N VAL A 382 -7.27 5.91 -18.48
CA VAL A 382 -8.49 6.28 -19.23
C VAL A 382 -8.43 7.70 -19.82
N TYR A 383 -7.56 8.56 -19.26
CA TYR A 383 -7.36 9.93 -19.73
C TYR A 383 -6.20 10.08 -20.74
N ILE A 384 -5.46 9.00 -21.03
CA ILE A 384 -4.37 9.01 -22.01
C ILE A 384 -4.99 8.90 -23.40
N LYS A 385 -4.81 9.94 -24.23
CA LYS A 385 -5.39 9.96 -25.58
C LYS A 385 -4.74 8.91 -26.48
N PRO A 386 -5.51 8.12 -27.23
CA PRO A 386 -4.96 7.30 -28.32
C PRO A 386 -4.20 8.20 -29.30
N GLY A 387 -2.99 7.81 -29.70
CA GLY A 387 -2.17 8.58 -30.64
C GLY A 387 -1.25 9.65 -30.02
N SER A 388 -1.30 9.89 -28.70
CA SER A 388 -0.62 11.05 -28.07
C SER A 388 0.82 10.83 -27.56
N VAL A 389 1.34 9.61 -27.59
CA VAL A 389 2.70 9.27 -27.12
C VAL A 389 3.58 8.97 -28.35
N PRO A 390 4.91 9.21 -28.39
CA PRO A 390 5.73 8.68 -29.46
C PRO A 390 5.63 7.14 -29.49
N TYR A 391 4.78 6.62 -30.39
CA TYR A 391 4.61 5.21 -30.70
C TYR A 391 5.86 4.69 -31.41
N THR A 392 7.02 4.69 -30.74
CA THR A 392 8.20 4.02 -31.27
C THR A 392 8.21 2.57 -30.78
N GLU A 393 7.65 1.72 -31.65
CA GLU A 393 7.96 0.30 -31.93
C GLU A 393 7.98 -0.77 -30.80
N ALA A 394 7.72 -0.43 -29.53
CA ALA A 394 7.55 -1.41 -28.44
C ALA A 394 6.47 -1.02 -27.41
N SER A 395 5.50 -0.20 -27.81
CA SER A 395 4.68 0.64 -26.94
C SER A 395 3.62 -0.12 -26.13
N LEU A 396 3.81 -0.15 -24.81
CA LEU A 396 2.79 -0.50 -23.82
C LEU A 396 1.57 0.42 -23.97
N THR A 397 0.39 -0.13 -24.28
CA THR A 397 -0.85 0.65 -24.49
C THR A 397 -1.82 0.57 -23.31
N PRO A 398 -2.73 1.55 -23.11
CA PRO A 398 -3.76 1.46 -22.08
C PRO A 398 -4.61 0.17 -22.16
N PRO A 399 -5.07 -0.29 -23.35
CA PRO A 399 -5.78 -1.58 -23.46
C PRO A 399 -4.94 -2.79 -23.02
N GLN A 400 -3.62 -2.79 -23.24
CA GLN A 400 -2.75 -3.87 -22.76
C GLN A 400 -2.65 -3.91 -21.23
N LEU A 401 -2.61 -2.75 -20.57
CA LEU A 401 -2.66 -2.69 -19.10
C LEU A 401 -4.02 -3.15 -18.56
N ALA A 402 -5.12 -2.77 -19.22
CA ALA A 402 -6.44 -3.26 -18.87
C ALA A 402 -6.56 -4.79 -19.03
N LEU A 403 -5.99 -5.34 -20.10
CA LEU A 403 -5.89 -6.79 -20.32
C LEU A 403 -5.09 -7.49 -19.19
N GLN A 404 -3.98 -6.90 -18.73
CA GLN A 404 -3.25 -7.43 -17.58
C GLN A 404 -4.13 -7.47 -16.32
N VAL A 405 -4.89 -6.40 -16.05
CA VAL A 405 -5.83 -6.37 -14.91
C VAL A 405 -6.87 -7.49 -15.04
N LEU A 406 -7.50 -7.67 -16.20
CA LEU A 406 -8.50 -8.71 -16.41
C LEU A 406 -7.92 -10.12 -16.21
N HIS A 407 -6.70 -10.38 -16.68
CA HIS A 407 -6.02 -11.65 -16.39
C HIS A 407 -5.75 -11.87 -14.90
N ILE A 408 -5.32 -10.84 -14.17
CA ILE A 408 -5.14 -10.92 -12.72
C ILE A 408 -6.48 -11.27 -12.03
N LEU A 409 -7.57 -10.62 -12.42
CA LEU A 409 -8.91 -10.89 -11.88
C LEU A 409 -9.40 -12.29 -12.21
N SER A 410 -9.06 -12.82 -13.39
CA SER A 410 -9.36 -14.22 -13.77
C SER A 410 -8.68 -15.22 -12.84
N HIS A 411 -7.43 -14.99 -12.45
CA HIS A 411 -6.74 -15.83 -11.46
C HIS A 411 -7.36 -15.72 -10.04
N TYR A 412 -7.88 -14.54 -9.68
CA TYR A 412 -8.59 -14.34 -8.41
C TYR A 412 -10.09 -14.65 -8.45
N ALA A 413 -10.63 -15.20 -9.54
CA ALA A 413 -12.06 -15.45 -9.69
C ALA A 413 -12.64 -16.25 -8.51
N PHE A 414 -11.91 -17.24 -8.00
CA PHE A 414 -12.35 -18.07 -6.85
C PHE A 414 -12.43 -17.30 -5.52
N ILE A 415 -11.66 -16.23 -5.34
CA ILE A 415 -11.75 -15.33 -4.19
C ILE A 415 -12.90 -14.36 -4.42
N ILE A 416 -13.01 -13.81 -5.64
CA ILE A 416 -14.04 -12.86 -6.06
C ILE A 416 -15.44 -13.45 -5.91
N SER A 417 -15.64 -14.74 -6.23
CA SER A 417 -16.93 -15.42 -6.09
C SER A 417 -17.45 -15.43 -4.64
N GLN A 418 -16.56 -15.43 -3.65
CA GLN A 418 -16.93 -15.34 -2.22
C GLN A 418 -17.53 -13.97 -1.85
N PHE A 419 -17.32 -12.94 -2.68
CA PHE A 419 -17.94 -11.62 -2.54
C PHE A 419 -19.20 -11.44 -3.40
N GLY A 420 -19.74 -12.54 -3.94
CA GLY A 420 -20.87 -12.53 -4.86
C GLY A 420 -20.48 -12.33 -6.33
N GLY A 421 -19.19 -12.30 -6.66
CA GLY A 421 -18.73 -12.07 -8.03
C GLY A 421 -18.83 -10.61 -8.47
N VAL A 422 -18.55 -10.37 -9.75
CA VAL A 422 -18.54 -9.02 -10.34
C VAL A 422 -19.93 -8.53 -10.74
N THR A 423 -20.90 -9.44 -10.96
CA THR A 423 -22.27 -9.13 -11.42
C THR A 423 -23.31 -9.07 -10.32
N SER A 424 -22.96 -9.38 -9.06
CA SER A 424 -23.93 -9.35 -7.96
C SER A 424 -24.57 -7.96 -7.80
N THR A 425 -25.88 -7.91 -7.55
CA THR A 425 -26.62 -6.67 -7.29
C THR A 425 -26.71 -6.33 -5.79
N SER A 426 -26.20 -7.20 -4.90
CA SER A 426 -26.11 -6.91 -3.46
C SER A 426 -24.98 -5.93 -3.16
N GLN A 427 -24.89 -5.47 -1.89
CA GLN A 427 -23.75 -4.69 -1.34
C GLN A 427 -22.44 -5.49 -1.34
N GLY A 428 -21.99 -5.93 -2.52
CA GLY A 428 -20.73 -6.60 -2.76
C GLY A 428 -19.57 -5.60 -2.77
N PHE A 429 -18.39 -6.08 -3.12
CA PHE A 429 -17.19 -5.26 -3.16
C PHE A 429 -17.24 -4.25 -4.34
N GLU A 430 -17.74 -3.04 -4.08
CA GLU A 430 -18.00 -2.01 -5.11
C GLU A 430 -16.77 -1.61 -5.91
N GLN A 431 -15.63 -1.43 -5.23
CA GLN A 431 -14.38 -1.06 -5.88
C GLN A 431 -13.91 -2.13 -6.86
N LEU A 432 -14.09 -3.42 -6.54
CA LEU A 432 -13.81 -4.52 -7.47
C LEU A 432 -14.66 -4.41 -8.74
N LYS A 433 -15.97 -4.17 -8.62
CA LYS A 433 -16.85 -4.01 -9.77
C LYS A 433 -16.41 -2.83 -10.64
N LYS A 434 -16.16 -1.67 -10.01
CA LYS A 434 -15.65 -0.49 -10.69
C LYS A 434 -14.36 -0.80 -11.46
N THR A 435 -13.38 -1.45 -10.83
CA THR A 435 -12.12 -1.83 -11.46
C THR A 435 -12.33 -2.81 -12.62
N PHE A 436 -13.20 -3.82 -12.45
CA PHE A 436 -13.50 -4.80 -13.48
C PHE A 436 -14.16 -4.16 -14.71
N TYR A 437 -15.24 -3.41 -14.53
CA TYR A 437 -15.95 -2.76 -15.64
C TYR A 437 -15.09 -1.68 -16.30
N LEU A 438 -14.32 -0.90 -15.54
CA LEU A 438 -13.39 0.08 -16.11
C LEU A 438 -12.30 -0.61 -16.96
N ALA A 439 -11.83 -1.79 -16.56
CA ALA A 439 -10.88 -2.55 -17.38
C ALA A 439 -11.52 -3.00 -18.71
N LEU A 440 -12.78 -3.46 -18.69
CA LEU A 440 -13.52 -3.82 -19.89
C LEU A 440 -13.78 -2.60 -20.78
N ASP A 441 -14.14 -1.46 -20.20
CA ASP A 441 -14.36 -0.20 -20.93
C ASP A 441 -13.08 0.25 -21.64
N VAL A 442 -11.93 0.22 -20.95
CA VAL A 442 -10.63 0.56 -21.55
C VAL A 442 -10.24 -0.45 -22.63
N LEU A 443 -10.51 -1.74 -22.44
CA LEU A 443 -10.25 -2.78 -23.44
C LEU A 443 -11.15 -2.64 -24.68
N ALA A 444 -12.39 -2.19 -24.48
CA ALA A 444 -13.38 -1.99 -25.54
C ALA A 444 -13.12 -0.74 -26.39
N GLN A 445 -12.30 0.20 -25.91
CA GLN A 445 -11.86 1.34 -26.70
C GLN A 445 -11.05 0.84 -27.89
N THR A 446 -11.58 1.03 -29.09
CA THR A 446 -10.87 0.73 -30.34
C THR A 446 -9.75 1.74 -30.52
N ASP A 447 -8.55 1.27 -30.92
CA ASP A 447 -7.46 2.14 -31.32
C ASP A 447 -7.94 2.98 -32.52
N GLY A 448 -8.33 4.24 -32.28
CA GLY A 448 -8.86 5.18 -33.27
C GLY A 448 -7.85 5.63 -34.33
N GLY A 449 -6.78 4.86 -34.56
CA GLY A 449 -5.76 5.12 -35.56
C GLY A 449 -6.22 4.70 -36.96
N THR A 450 -6.93 5.60 -37.63
CA THR A 450 -6.93 5.94 -39.08
C THR A 450 -6.80 4.89 -40.19
N ASN A 451 -6.79 3.58 -39.94
CA ASN A 451 -6.88 2.56 -40.99
C ASN A 451 -7.96 1.53 -40.60
N ALA A 452 -9.22 1.95 -40.74
CA ALA A 452 -10.43 1.14 -40.52
C ALA A 452 -10.56 -0.12 -41.40
N ALA A 453 -9.52 -0.48 -42.16
CA ALA A 453 -9.53 -1.57 -43.13
C ALA A 453 -8.59 -2.75 -42.79
N GLN A 454 -7.86 -2.73 -41.65
CA GLN A 454 -6.87 -3.79 -41.33
C GLN A 454 -6.84 -4.28 -39.87
N THR A 455 -7.85 -4.04 -39.04
CA THR A 455 -7.85 -4.54 -37.64
C THR A 455 -8.53 -5.91 -37.52
N GLU A 456 -7.95 -6.95 -38.13
CA GLU A 456 -8.43 -8.35 -38.03
C GLU A 456 -8.33 -8.95 -36.62
N SER A 457 -7.73 -8.27 -35.64
CA SER A 457 -7.76 -8.73 -34.25
C SER A 457 -7.76 -7.56 -33.27
N SER A 458 -8.95 -7.13 -32.83
CA SER A 458 -9.03 -6.24 -31.66
C SER A 458 -8.59 -7.00 -30.41
N LEU A 459 -7.94 -6.32 -29.46
CA LEU A 459 -7.52 -6.94 -28.19
C LEU A 459 -8.71 -7.54 -27.41
N ALA A 460 -9.90 -6.96 -27.54
CA ALA A 460 -11.14 -7.52 -26.99
C ALA A 460 -11.49 -8.90 -27.60
N ASN A 461 -11.37 -9.05 -28.92
CA ASN A 461 -11.57 -10.34 -29.60
C ASN A 461 -10.53 -11.37 -29.15
N SER A 462 -9.24 -11.00 -29.08
CA SER A 462 -8.18 -11.88 -28.58
C SER A 462 -8.44 -12.31 -27.14
N TYR A 463 -8.83 -11.38 -26.27
CA TYR A 463 -9.13 -11.67 -24.87
C TYR A 463 -10.29 -12.67 -24.74
N VAL A 464 -11.41 -12.45 -25.42
CA VAL A 464 -12.55 -13.37 -25.37
C VAL A 464 -12.18 -14.75 -25.90
N LYS A 465 -11.47 -14.81 -27.03
CA LYS A 465 -10.94 -16.07 -27.58
C LYS A 465 -10.07 -16.81 -26.56
N ASP A 466 -9.09 -16.13 -25.96
CA ASP A 466 -8.16 -16.72 -25.01
C ASP A 466 -8.88 -17.23 -23.74
N GLN A 467 -9.82 -16.46 -23.20
CA GLN A 467 -10.62 -16.89 -22.05
C GLN A 467 -11.51 -18.10 -22.38
N CYS A 468 -12.21 -18.10 -23.51
CA CYS A 468 -13.05 -19.22 -23.93
C CYS A 468 -12.22 -20.49 -24.17
N LEU A 469 -11.05 -20.38 -24.80
CA LEU A 469 -10.13 -21.50 -24.99
C LEU A 469 -9.58 -22.02 -23.66
N SER A 470 -9.29 -21.11 -22.71
CA SER A 470 -8.85 -21.50 -21.36
C SER A 470 -9.91 -22.34 -20.64
N LEU A 471 -11.21 -22.02 -20.79
CA LEU A 471 -12.31 -22.80 -20.21
C LEU A 471 -12.46 -24.20 -20.84
N LYS A 472 -11.94 -24.42 -22.05
CA LYS A 472 -11.93 -25.72 -22.73
C LYS A 472 -10.66 -26.54 -22.45
N SER A 473 -9.68 -25.95 -21.77
CA SER A 473 -8.41 -26.62 -21.51
C SER A 473 -8.57 -27.82 -20.57
N SER A 474 -7.75 -28.86 -20.78
CA SER A 474 -7.73 -30.05 -19.92
C SER A 474 -7.30 -29.75 -18.48
N ALA A 475 -6.51 -28.70 -18.28
CA ALA A 475 -6.13 -28.23 -16.95
C ALA A 475 -7.37 -27.67 -16.21
N PHE A 476 -8.21 -26.89 -16.92
CA PHE A 476 -9.42 -26.32 -16.36
C PHE A 476 -10.47 -27.37 -16.00
N THR A 477 -10.68 -28.38 -16.86
CA THR A 477 -11.66 -29.45 -16.59
C THR A 477 -11.29 -30.34 -15.39
N ARG A 478 -10.01 -30.36 -15.01
CA ARG A 478 -9.51 -31.06 -13.81
C ARG A 478 -9.49 -30.19 -12.56
N ALA A 479 -9.70 -28.87 -12.68
CA ALA A 479 -9.69 -27.97 -11.55
C ALA A 479 -10.91 -28.21 -10.63
N PRO A 480 -10.85 -27.82 -9.35
CA PRO A 480 -12.00 -27.81 -8.45
C PRO A 480 -13.24 -27.14 -9.06
N ILE A 481 -14.43 -27.68 -8.77
CA ILE A 481 -15.70 -27.21 -9.36
C ILE A 481 -15.96 -25.75 -8.98
N SER A 482 -15.61 -25.35 -7.76
CA SER A 482 -15.74 -23.97 -7.30
C SER A 482 -14.92 -22.98 -8.15
N ILE A 483 -13.69 -23.34 -8.53
CA ILE A 483 -12.82 -22.53 -9.40
C ILE A 483 -13.40 -22.49 -10.81
N GLN A 484 -13.87 -23.64 -11.32
CA GLN A 484 -14.48 -23.72 -12.64
C GLN A 484 -15.68 -22.78 -12.75
N ASN A 485 -16.61 -22.85 -11.79
CA ASN A 485 -17.81 -22.02 -11.77
C ASN A 485 -17.46 -20.53 -11.62
N ALA A 486 -16.49 -20.20 -10.76
CA ALA A 486 -16.07 -18.82 -10.56
C ALA A 486 -15.45 -18.20 -11.83
N LYS A 487 -14.58 -18.94 -12.53
CA LYS A 487 -13.99 -18.48 -13.79
C LYS A 487 -15.02 -18.39 -14.91
N LYS A 488 -15.88 -19.40 -15.06
CA LYS A 488 -16.99 -19.34 -16.03
C LYS A 488 -17.86 -18.09 -15.82
N ALA A 489 -18.24 -17.81 -14.57
CA ALA A 489 -19.03 -16.63 -14.25
C ALA A 489 -18.31 -15.31 -14.62
N LEU A 490 -17.01 -15.20 -14.34
CA LEU A 490 -16.22 -14.02 -14.72
C LEU A 490 -16.11 -13.86 -16.24
N VAL A 491 -15.90 -14.96 -16.97
CA VAL A 491 -15.79 -14.95 -18.43
C VAL A 491 -17.13 -14.58 -19.07
N LEU A 492 -18.24 -15.14 -18.58
CA LEU A 492 -19.59 -14.79 -19.04
C LEU A 492 -19.88 -13.29 -18.82
N ALA A 493 -19.56 -12.77 -17.64
CA ALA A 493 -19.68 -11.34 -17.34
C ALA A 493 -18.81 -10.47 -18.27
N SER A 494 -17.62 -10.95 -18.62
CA SER A 494 -16.74 -10.25 -19.57
C SER A 494 -17.33 -10.22 -20.98
N ILE A 495 -17.82 -11.37 -21.46
CA ILE A 495 -18.44 -11.51 -22.77
C ILE A 495 -19.67 -10.60 -22.87
N GLU A 496 -20.54 -10.64 -21.87
CA GLU A 496 -21.76 -9.82 -21.82
C GLU A 496 -21.48 -8.34 -22.11
N GLN A 497 -20.44 -7.78 -21.50
CA GLN A 497 -20.07 -6.37 -21.69
C GLN A 497 -19.34 -6.10 -23.01
N LEU A 498 -18.57 -7.07 -23.51
CA LEU A 498 -17.75 -6.89 -24.71
C LEU A 498 -18.51 -7.18 -26.01
N ILE A 499 -19.65 -7.88 -25.98
CA ILE A 499 -20.46 -8.20 -27.18
C ILE A 499 -20.57 -7.03 -28.19
N PRO A 500 -20.84 -5.77 -27.78
CA PRO A 500 -20.99 -4.65 -28.72
C PRO A 500 -19.74 -4.33 -29.55
N VAL A 501 -18.55 -4.75 -29.11
CA VAL A 501 -17.25 -4.46 -29.76
C VAL A 501 -16.56 -5.71 -30.33
N LEU A 502 -17.15 -6.90 -30.17
CA LEU A 502 -16.62 -8.13 -30.75
C LEU A 502 -17.00 -8.24 -32.23
N ASN A 503 -16.14 -8.90 -33.02
CA ASN A 503 -16.46 -9.23 -34.39
C ASN A 503 -17.38 -10.46 -34.46
N GLU A 504 -18.10 -10.62 -35.57
CA GLU A 504 -19.08 -11.70 -35.73
C GLU A 504 -18.45 -13.09 -35.61
N GLU A 505 -17.23 -13.25 -36.14
CA GLU A 505 -16.45 -14.49 -36.04
C GLU A 505 -16.19 -14.86 -34.57
N SER A 506 -15.74 -13.93 -33.73
CA SER A 506 -15.44 -14.22 -32.33
C SER A 506 -16.69 -14.54 -31.53
N ILE A 507 -17.80 -13.87 -31.83
CA ILE A 507 -19.11 -14.19 -31.22
C ILE A 507 -19.51 -15.62 -31.60
N ARG A 508 -19.40 -15.96 -32.90
CA ARG A 508 -19.86 -17.24 -33.43
C ARG A 508 -19.02 -18.42 -32.95
N GLU A 509 -17.69 -18.28 -33.00
CA GLU A 509 -16.76 -19.38 -32.72
C GLU A 509 -16.47 -19.58 -31.24
N TYR A 510 -16.43 -18.50 -30.45
CA TYR A 510 -15.96 -18.55 -29.06
C TYR A 510 -17.06 -18.20 -28.05
N ALA A 511 -17.84 -17.14 -28.27
CA ALA A 511 -18.81 -16.68 -27.28
C ALA A 511 -20.04 -17.59 -27.18
N PHE A 512 -20.63 -18.00 -28.32
CA PHE A 512 -21.86 -18.79 -28.31
C PHE A 512 -21.73 -20.11 -27.56
N ASP A 513 -20.64 -20.85 -27.76
CA ASP A 513 -20.44 -22.17 -27.13
C ASP A 513 -20.34 -22.08 -25.60
N VAL A 514 -19.82 -20.97 -25.07
CA VAL A 514 -19.71 -20.76 -23.62
C VAL A 514 -21.00 -20.20 -23.02
N CYS A 515 -21.75 -19.40 -23.79
CA CYS A 515 -23.01 -18.79 -23.36
C CYS A 515 -24.23 -19.70 -23.54
N TRP A 516 -24.10 -20.81 -24.26
CA TRP A 516 -25.19 -21.75 -24.44
C TRP A 516 -25.44 -22.55 -23.14
N PRO A 517 -26.69 -22.55 -22.60
CA PRO A 517 -27.01 -23.14 -21.30
C PRO A 517 -26.95 -24.67 -21.25
#